data_AF-B5HGG1-F1
#
_entry.id   AF-B5HGG1-F1
#
_cell.length_a   1.000
_cell.length_b   1.000
_cell.length_c   1.000
_cell.angle_alpha   90.00
_cell.angle_beta   90.00
_cell.angle_gamma   90.00
#
_symmetry.space_group_name_H-M   'P 1'
#
loop_
_entity.id
_entity.type
_entity.pdbx_description
1 polymer ?
#
loop_
_entity_poly.entity_id
_entity_poly.type
_entity_poly.pdbx_seq_one_letter_code
_entity_poly.pdbx_strand_id
1 'polypeptide(L)'
;MGHPRPGERTMSLDTPMDAEALRQALRDNDREPEGPARNARAERLFAEIEQLGDTSLVIDGLDHLMQVYNYSSEADKMFVPFARLLRMWDDRPEDFGRRQVHSLFWMFKWVSSGMVDQPHIPLASIEKWQAEMEHRYRLAGHSERAVRQGELRIARHIGDLERAQRAYDAWQAADRDDKSDCHACELRNQGSWQAQCGDDEGALVTWRPVLDGEFTCAHEPHAVLAASLLPLLRLGRAEEARAHHLRGYRLARSKESMRHAVARHVEFCALTGNEARGLEILAERPSYFTDTGEPSSLLSYLEVTALLTDRLTALGHGDTRLTGPGGRVWTARELAVHARTEARAVAARFDARNGNTYFSEQSAERMDRSPLLDRLPLGVRSVRPVPAPREAPAAAAGGVEGAGSGSGSGSGSGSGSGSGSGSGDDLAGLLAEARRLSEDQHPHATDAWAAVARAAGPQGTGLTDLERAEIDEHRAMAPATAPAEAIGLFTAAAGLYESAGKPGRAASALSRA
;
A
#
# COMPACT_ATOMS: atom_id res chain seq x y z
N MET A 1 -13.59 38.41 54.57
CA MET A 1 -13.54 38.21 53.10
C MET A 1 -12.19 37.59 52.81
N GLY A 2 -12.19 36.40 52.18
CA GLY A 2 -11.09 35.43 52.24
C GLY A 2 -9.85 35.80 51.45
N HIS A 3 -8.69 35.38 51.96
CA HIS A 3 -7.42 35.31 51.24
C HIS A 3 -7.50 34.33 50.05
N PRO A 4 -6.85 34.63 48.92
CA PRO A 4 -6.61 33.63 47.89
C PRO A 4 -5.43 32.72 48.29
N ARG A 5 -5.57 31.42 47.99
CA ARG A 5 -4.59 30.36 48.24
C ARG A 5 -3.39 30.49 47.27
N PRO A 6 -2.15 30.18 47.70
CA PRO A 6 -1.02 30.05 46.80
C PRO A 6 -1.02 28.63 46.20
N GLY A 7 -1.12 28.50 44.88
CA GLY A 7 -1.01 27.19 44.26
C GLY A 7 -1.73 27.03 42.92
N GLU A 8 -1.55 27.96 41.99
CA GLU A 8 -1.72 27.66 40.57
C GLU A 8 -0.41 27.98 39.88
N ARG A 9 0.43 26.94 39.72
CA ARG A 9 1.40 26.94 38.63
C ARG A 9 0.57 26.88 37.36
N THR A 10 0.34 28.03 36.74
CA THR A 10 0.25 28.09 35.29
C THR A 10 1.49 27.38 34.75
N MET A 11 1.32 26.14 34.26
CA MET A 11 2.34 25.52 33.42
C MET A 11 2.47 26.42 32.20
N SER A 12 3.51 27.25 32.22
CA SER A 12 3.97 28.00 31.06
C SER A 12 4.22 26.99 29.94
N LEU A 13 3.40 27.07 28.89
CA LEU A 13 3.55 26.29 27.66
C LEU A 13 4.63 26.87 26.72
N ASP A 14 5.43 27.85 27.19
CA ASP A 14 6.46 28.52 26.37
C ASP A 14 7.85 28.42 27.02
N THR A 15 8.23 27.22 27.47
CA THR A 15 9.67 26.96 27.66
C THR A 15 10.18 26.34 26.35
N PRO A 16 11.09 27.00 25.61
CA PRO A 16 11.67 26.41 24.42
C PRO A 16 12.25 25.05 24.77
N MET A 17 11.94 24.02 23.97
CA MET A 17 12.52 22.70 24.17
C MET A 17 14.04 22.81 24.08
N ASP A 18 14.74 22.21 25.03
CA ASP A 18 16.19 22.11 24.94
C ASP A 18 16.60 21.09 23.85
N ALA A 19 17.89 21.06 23.52
CA ALA A 19 18.39 20.21 22.43
C ALA A 19 18.14 18.70 22.66
N GLU A 20 18.11 18.23 23.91
CA GLU A 20 17.83 16.82 24.19
C GLU A 20 16.33 16.51 24.05
N ALA A 21 15.46 17.41 24.52
CA ALA A 21 14.02 17.30 24.33
C ALA A 21 13.66 17.26 22.83
N LEU A 22 14.31 18.08 21.99
CA LEU A 22 14.11 18.04 20.53
C LEU A 22 14.60 16.74 19.91
N ARG A 23 15.78 16.22 20.30
CA ARG A 23 16.24 14.91 19.81
C ARG A 23 15.29 13.79 20.22
N GLN A 24 14.74 13.83 21.42
CA GLN A 24 13.72 12.87 21.86
C GLN A 24 12.44 13.02 21.04
N ALA A 25 11.98 14.25 20.78
CA ALA A 25 10.80 14.50 19.99
C ALA A 25 10.92 13.99 18.54
N LEU A 26 12.11 14.11 17.91
CA LEU A 26 12.41 13.48 16.61
C LEU A 26 12.28 11.96 16.70
N ARG A 27 12.91 11.31 17.69
CA ARG A 27 12.81 9.86 17.91
C ARG A 27 11.37 9.40 18.13
N ASP A 28 10.56 10.18 18.83
CA ASP A 28 9.15 9.88 19.05
C ASP A 28 8.36 10.02 17.76
N ASN A 29 8.65 11.05 16.97
CA ASN A 29 8.04 11.23 15.66
C ASN A 29 8.37 10.09 14.69
N ASP A 30 9.53 9.45 14.83
CA ASP A 30 9.89 8.28 14.03
C ASP A 30 9.03 7.04 14.29
N ARG A 31 8.41 6.96 15.46
CA ARG A 31 7.51 5.85 15.84
C ARG A 31 6.08 6.08 15.40
N GLU A 32 5.75 7.29 14.96
CA GLU A 32 4.43 7.62 14.44
C GLU A 32 4.19 6.96 13.07
N PRO A 33 2.94 6.62 12.73
CA PRO A 33 2.60 6.15 11.39
C PRO A 33 3.05 7.11 10.30
N GLU A 34 3.49 6.56 9.17
CA GLU A 34 3.79 7.34 7.96
C GLU A 34 2.56 8.14 7.51
N GLY A 35 2.79 9.39 7.13
CA GLY A 35 1.75 10.23 6.55
C GLY A 35 1.89 11.72 6.86
N PRO A 36 0.95 12.55 6.37
CA PRO A 36 1.03 14.01 6.46
C PRO A 36 1.15 14.54 7.90
N ALA A 37 0.54 13.85 8.87
CA ALA A 37 0.63 14.24 10.28
C ALA A 37 2.06 14.12 10.85
N ARG A 38 2.75 13.02 10.55
CA ARG A 38 4.16 12.80 10.94
C ARG A 38 5.08 13.80 10.25
N ASN A 39 4.83 14.10 8.98
CA ASN A 39 5.61 15.07 8.21
C ASN A 39 5.43 16.50 8.74
N ALA A 40 4.18 16.93 8.95
CA ALA A 40 3.89 18.24 9.51
C ALA A 40 4.48 18.40 10.92
N ARG A 41 4.53 17.32 11.73
CA ARG A 41 5.23 17.33 13.01
C ARG A 41 6.73 17.46 12.84
N ALA A 42 7.34 16.74 11.90
CA ALA A 42 8.76 16.89 11.58
C ALA A 42 9.12 18.32 11.14
N GLU A 43 8.30 18.93 10.30
CA GLU A 43 8.46 20.32 9.84
C GLU A 43 8.41 21.31 11.02
N ARG A 44 7.47 21.15 11.96
CA ARG A 44 7.41 21.98 13.18
C ARG A 44 8.63 21.81 14.07
N LEU A 45 9.03 20.56 14.33
CA LEU A 45 10.24 20.26 15.11
C LEU A 45 11.48 20.87 14.47
N PHE A 46 11.59 20.79 13.14
CA PHE A 46 12.69 21.40 12.41
C PHE A 46 12.73 22.93 12.55
N ALA A 47 11.58 23.60 12.47
CA ALA A 47 11.50 25.05 12.69
C ALA A 47 11.97 25.46 14.09
N GLU A 48 11.70 24.66 15.13
CA GLU A 48 12.21 24.90 16.49
C GLU A 48 13.72 24.65 16.58
N ILE A 49 14.22 23.59 15.94
CA ILE A 49 15.66 23.30 15.84
C ILE A 49 16.42 24.47 15.21
N GLU A 50 15.88 25.07 14.13
CA GLU A 50 16.51 26.20 13.46
C GLU A 50 16.64 27.43 14.37
N GLN A 51 15.70 27.64 15.30
CA GLN A 51 15.74 28.78 16.23
C GLN A 51 16.85 28.63 17.28
N LEU A 52 17.21 27.41 17.65
CA LEU A 52 18.30 27.16 18.60
C LEU A 52 19.69 27.40 17.98
N GLY A 53 19.83 27.27 16.65
CA GLY A 53 21.08 27.49 15.94
C GLY A 53 22.19 26.46 16.20
N ASP A 54 21.87 25.32 16.83
CA ASP A 54 22.80 24.21 17.03
C ASP A 54 23.02 23.44 15.73
N THR A 55 24.24 23.48 15.19
CA THR A 55 24.58 22.85 13.90
C THR A 55 24.37 21.33 13.90
N SER A 56 24.73 20.64 14.99
CA SER A 56 24.53 19.19 15.09
C SER A 56 23.04 18.86 15.10
N LEU A 57 22.23 19.65 15.79
CA LEU A 57 20.79 19.44 15.85
C LEU A 57 20.12 19.75 14.50
N VAL A 58 20.60 20.76 13.77
CA VAL A 58 20.14 21.05 12.40
C VAL A 58 20.42 19.88 11.47
N ILE A 59 21.61 19.25 11.56
CA ILE A 59 21.92 18.05 10.77
C ILE A 59 20.96 16.91 11.11
N ASP A 60 20.75 16.62 12.41
CA ASP A 60 19.82 15.58 12.86
C ASP A 60 18.38 15.86 12.39
N GLY A 61 17.94 17.12 12.43
CA GLY A 61 16.61 17.53 11.99
C GLY A 61 16.40 17.43 10.48
N LEU A 62 17.41 17.80 9.67
CA LEU A 62 17.35 17.62 8.22
C LEU A 62 17.35 16.14 7.83
N ASP A 63 18.14 15.31 8.53
CA ASP A 63 18.13 13.86 8.34
C ASP A 63 16.75 13.27 8.62
N HIS A 64 16.12 13.69 9.71
CA HIS A 64 14.75 13.31 10.05
C HIS A 64 13.74 13.72 8.97
N LEU A 65 13.82 14.95 8.45
CA LEU A 65 12.95 15.41 7.35
C LEU A 65 13.09 14.52 6.11
N MET A 66 14.32 14.17 5.72
CA MET A 66 14.56 13.29 4.58
C MET A 66 13.92 11.92 4.78
N GLN A 67 14.02 11.33 5.97
CA GLN A 67 13.45 10.03 6.28
C GLN A 67 11.92 10.04 6.21
N VAL A 68 11.26 11.04 6.81
CA VAL A 68 9.79 11.08 6.81
C VAL A 68 9.21 11.34 5.42
N TYR A 69 9.86 12.17 4.60
CA TYR A 69 9.41 12.42 3.22
C TYR A 69 9.60 11.19 2.32
N ASN A 70 10.66 10.41 2.51
CA ASN A 70 10.94 9.22 1.68
C ASN A 70 9.83 8.16 1.72
N TYR A 71 9.04 8.11 2.79
CA TYR A 71 7.96 7.14 3.00
C TYR A 71 6.55 7.76 2.88
N SER A 72 6.45 8.89 2.17
CA SER A 72 5.24 9.72 2.11
C SER A 72 4.85 10.04 0.67
N SER A 73 3.59 10.45 0.45
CA SER A 73 3.17 11.07 -0.81
C SER A 73 3.73 12.47 -1.03
N GLU A 74 4.50 13.00 -0.08
CA GLU A 74 5.21 14.29 -0.12
C GLU A 74 6.72 14.11 -0.38
N ALA A 75 7.10 13.03 -1.09
CA ALA A 75 8.49 12.71 -1.40
C ALA A 75 9.22 13.82 -2.16
N ASP A 76 8.52 14.68 -2.90
CA ASP A 76 9.08 15.85 -3.58
C ASP A 76 9.72 16.86 -2.62
N LYS A 77 9.29 16.90 -1.36
CA LYS A 77 9.87 17.81 -0.35
C LYS A 77 11.27 17.41 0.09
N MET A 78 11.77 16.21 -0.25
CA MET A 78 13.08 15.72 0.22
C MET A 78 14.29 16.43 -0.43
N PHE A 79 14.12 17.05 -1.62
CA PHE A 79 15.24 17.60 -2.39
C PHE A 79 15.90 18.80 -1.73
N VAL A 80 15.11 19.70 -1.12
CA VAL A 80 15.63 20.92 -0.48
C VAL A 80 16.42 20.59 0.80
N PRO A 81 15.91 19.77 1.75
CA PRO A 81 16.68 19.32 2.90
C PRO A 81 17.97 18.61 2.50
N PHE A 82 17.92 17.72 1.50
CA PHE A 82 19.11 17.02 1.01
C PHE A 82 20.17 17.98 0.45
N ALA A 83 19.78 18.93 -0.40
CA ALA A 83 20.71 19.92 -0.96
C ALA A 83 21.36 20.80 0.13
N ARG A 84 20.63 21.08 1.22
CA ARG A 84 21.19 21.79 2.38
C ARG A 84 22.19 20.93 3.15
N LEU A 85 21.84 19.68 3.47
CA LEU A 85 22.75 18.75 4.14
C LEU A 85 24.03 18.54 3.34
N LEU A 86 23.92 18.39 2.02
CA LEU A 86 25.07 18.18 1.17
C LEU A 86 26.01 19.39 1.16
N ARG A 87 25.45 20.61 1.14
CA ARG A 87 26.24 21.83 1.26
C ARG A 87 26.94 21.94 2.60
N MET A 88 26.24 21.63 3.69
CA MET A 88 26.85 21.61 5.03
C MET A 88 28.01 20.61 5.10
N TRP A 89 27.85 19.44 4.47
CA TRP A 89 28.92 18.45 4.36
C TRP A 89 30.10 18.95 3.52
N ASP A 90 29.83 19.63 2.40
CA ASP A 90 30.87 20.18 1.52
C ASP A 90 31.65 21.32 2.20
N ASP A 91 30.98 22.14 3.01
CA ASP A 91 31.57 23.29 3.71
C ASP A 91 32.34 22.88 4.97
N ARG A 92 31.78 21.99 5.79
CA ARG A 92 32.32 21.55 7.09
C ARG A 92 32.06 20.06 7.36
N PRO A 93 32.77 19.15 6.70
CA PRO A 93 32.57 17.70 6.88
C PRO A 93 32.86 17.24 8.32
N GLU A 94 33.67 17.97 9.08
CA GLU A 94 33.98 17.66 10.48
C GLU A 94 32.79 17.80 11.44
N ASP A 95 31.74 18.50 11.04
CA ASP A 95 30.50 18.65 11.83
C ASP A 95 29.63 17.38 11.78
N PHE A 96 29.95 16.45 10.87
CA PHE A 96 29.19 15.22 10.67
C PHE A 96 29.82 14.04 11.40
N GLY A 97 29.05 13.44 12.31
CA GLY A 97 29.39 12.15 12.90
C GLY A 97 29.23 11.00 11.90
N ARG A 98 29.82 9.84 12.23
CA ARG A 98 29.75 8.62 11.41
C ARG A 98 28.33 8.24 10.98
N ARG A 99 27.33 8.42 11.86
CA ARG A 99 25.93 8.13 11.55
C ARG A 99 25.37 9.09 10.50
N GLN A 100 25.63 10.38 10.65
CA GLN A 100 25.16 11.42 9.72
C GLN A 100 25.83 11.26 8.35
N VAL A 101 27.14 10.95 8.29
CA VAL A 101 27.82 10.62 7.03
C VAL A 101 27.19 9.40 6.38
N HIS A 102 26.96 8.33 7.13
CA HIS A 102 26.30 7.13 6.60
C HIS A 102 24.92 7.47 6.03
N SER A 103 24.09 8.22 6.76
CA SER A 103 22.74 8.61 6.31
C SER A 103 22.77 9.51 5.08
N LEU A 104 23.67 10.50 5.03
CA LEU A 104 23.81 11.38 3.87
C LEU A 104 24.12 10.60 2.59
N PHE A 105 25.14 9.72 2.63
CA PHE A 105 25.49 8.91 1.47
C PHE A 105 24.41 7.89 1.15
N TRP A 106 23.75 7.32 2.16
CA TRP A 106 22.61 6.42 1.98
C TRP A 106 21.42 7.10 1.29
N MET A 107 21.09 8.35 1.66
CA MET A 107 20.01 9.11 1.02
C MET A 107 20.39 9.59 -0.38
N PHE A 108 21.68 9.83 -0.65
CA PHE A 108 22.16 10.29 -1.96
C PHE A 108 21.66 9.39 -3.10
N LYS A 109 21.76 8.06 -2.96
CA LYS A 109 21.28 7.12 -4.00
C LYS A 109 19.78 7.22 -4.28
N TRP A 110 18.98 7.46 -3.25
CA TRP A 110 17.53 7.57 -3.37
C TRP A 110 17.13 8.92 -3.94
N VAL A 111 17.80 10.00 -3.51
CA VAL A 111 17.52 11.35 -3.99
C VAL A 111 17.92 11.52 -5.45
N SER A 112 19.15 11.12 -5.82
CA SER A 112 19.69 11.28 -7.20
C SER A 112 18.80 10.58 -8.23
N SER A 113 18.51 9.30 -8.03
CA SER A 113 17.69 8.52 -8.96
C SER A 113 16.19 8.72 -8.77
N GLY A 114 15.72 9.21 -7.62
CA GLY A 114 14.31 9.54 -7.34
C GLY A 114 13.82 10.83 -8.00
N MET A 115 14.73 11.73 -8.42
CA MET A 115 14.37 12.91 -9.22
C MET A 115 13.64 12.55 -10.51
N VAL A 116 13.80 11.32 -11.02
CA VAL A 116 13.09 10.86 -12.21
C VAL A 116 11.58 10.92 -12.05
N ASP A 117 11.04 10.83 -10.83
CA ASP A 117 9.61 10.89 -10.59
C ASP A 117 9.04 12.31 -10.72
N GLN A 118 9.90 13.32 -10.87
CA GLN A 118 9.54 14.72 -11.00
C GLN A 118 9.72 15.22 -12.45
N PRO A 119 8.64 15.39 -13.23
CA PRO A 119 8.76 15.77 -14.64
C PRO A 119 9.24 17.22 -14.85
N HIS A 120 9.22 18.05 -13.82
CA HIS A 120 9.71 19.43 -13.87
C HIS A 120 11.22 19.55 -13.65
N ILE A 121 11.87 18.50 -13.11
CA ILE A 121 13.32 18.46 -12.96
C ILE A 121 13.94 18.08 -14.31
N PRO A 122 14.82 18.91 -14.90
CA PRO A 122 15.43 18.60 -16.20
C PRO A 122 16.28 17.32 -16.17
N LEU A 123 16.24 16.53 -17.24
CA LEU A 123 17.03 15.30 -17.35
C LEU A 123 18.54 15.54 -17.18
N ALA A 124 19.07 16.64 -17.72
CA ALA A 124 20.47 17.02 -17.54
C ALA A 124 20.86 17.21 -16.06
N SER A 125 19.94 17.68 -15.21
CA SER A 125 20.17 17.80 -13.77
C SER A 125 20.22 16.43 -13.10
N ILE A 126 19.35 15.50 -13.51
CA ILE A 126 19.32 14.12 -13.01
C ILE A 126 20.65 13.42 -13.34
N GLU A 127 21.09 13.50 -14.59
CA GLU A 127 22.37 12.92 -15.03
C GLU A 127 23.56 13.53 -14.27
N LYS A 128 23.55 14.85 -14.05
CA LYS A 128 24.59 15.52 -13.24
C LYS A 128 24.62 14.99 -11.81
N TRP A 129 23.48 14.82 -11.16
CA TRP A 129 23.40 14.30 -9.80
C TRP A 129 23.81 12.83 -9.70
N GLN A 130 23.51 12.03 -10.72
CA GLN A 130 23.98 10.64 -10.81
C GLN A 130 25.51 10.58 -10.94
N ALA A 131 26.10 11.41 -11.80
CA ALA A 131 27.55 11.50 -11.95
C ALA A 131 28.25 12.03 -10.68
N GLU A 132 27.63 12.99 -9.99
CA GLU A 132 28.13 13.52 -8.72
C GLU A 132 28.11 12.45 -7.62
N MET A 133 27.03 11.65 -7.56
CA MET A 133 26.95 10.51 -6.66
C MET A 133 28.08 9.52 -6.94
N GLU A 134 28.28 9.14 -8.20
CA GLU A 134 29.35 8.23 -8.62
C GLU A 134 30.73 8.74 -8.19
N HIS A 135 31.01 10.02 -8.44
CA HIS A 135 32.28 10.64 -8.07
C HIS A 135 32.52 10.58 -6.56
N ARG A 136 31.52 10.97 -5.76
CA ARG A 136 31.63 10.99 -4.29
C ARG A 136 31.73 9.58 -3.71
N TYR A 137 30.98 8.62 -4.24
CA TYR A 137 31.06 7.22 -3.82
C TYR A 137 32.46 6.66 -4.06
N ARG A 138 33.05 6.94 -5.23
CA ARG A 138 34.42 6.54 -5.54
C ARG A 138 35.44 7.15 -4.57
N LEU A 139 35.33 8.46 -4.29
CA LEU A 139 36.22 9.13 -3.33
C LEU A 139 36.09 8.58 -1.90
N ALA A 140 34.87 8.20 -1.50
CA ALA A 140 34.58 7.60 -0.20
C ALA A 140 34.89 6.09 -0.13
N GLY A 141 35.31 5.46 -1.23
CA GLY A 141 35.62 4.03 -1.29
C GLY A 141 34.39 3.11 -1.25
N HIS A 142 33.21 3.62 -1.64
CA HIS A 142 31.99 2.84 -1.78
C HIS A 142 31.95 2.07 -3.10
N SER A 143 31.24 0.95 -3.12
CA SER A 143 30.98 0.19 -4.32
C SER A 143 30.15 1.00 -5.33
N GLU A 144 30.41 0.78 -6.61
CA GLU A 144 29.59 1.34 -7.69
C GLU A 144 28.20 0.68 -7.78
N ARG A 145 27.91 -0.36 -6.98
CA ARG A 145 26.66 -1.12 -7.03
C ARG A 145 25.42 -0.23 -6.95
N ALA A 146 25.36 0.69 -5.99
CA ALA A 146 24.25 1.62 -5.84
C ALA A 146 24.14 2.63 -7.01
N VAL A 147 25.29 3.00 -7.59
CA VAL A 147 25.35 3.88 -8.77
C VAL A 147 24.74 3.16 -9.97
N ARG A 148 25.13 1.90 -10.24
CA ARG A 148 24.59 1.11 -11.35
C ARG A 148 23.10 0.83 -11.21
N GLN A 149 22.62 0.63 -9.97
CA GLN A 149 21.18 0.54 -9.69
C GLN A 149 20.44 1.86 -9.99
N GLY A 150 21.01 3.02 -9.63
CA GLY A 150 20.45 4.33 -9.97
C GLY A 150 20.42 4.58 -11.48
N GLU A 151 21.49 4.19 -12.20
CA GLU A 151 21.58 4.25 -13.65
C GLU A 151 20.50 3.39 -14.33
N LEU A 152 20.27 2.17 -13.82
CA LEU A 152 19.19 1.32 -14.27
C LEU A 152 17.82 1.99 -14.08
N ARG A 153 17.57 2.62 -12.93
CA ARG A 153 16.31 3.33 -12.67
C ARG A 153 16.09 4.47 -13.68
N ILE A 154 17.11 5.28 -13.91
CA ILE A 154 17.06 6.40 -14.87
C ILE A 154 16.79 5.88 -16.28
N ALA A 155 17.57 4.90 -16.74
CA ALA A 155 17.47 4.34 -18.09
C ALA A 155 16.10 3.72 -18.36
N ARG A 156 15.57 2.92 -17.41
CA ARG A 156 14.22 2.34 -17.48
C ARG A 156 13.13 3.39 -17.55
N HIS A 157 13.30 4.47 -16.80
CA HIS A 157 12.34 5.55 -16.73
C HIS A 157 12.31 6.36 -18.02
N ILE A 158 13.46 6.63 -18.65
CA ILE A 158 13.50 7.39 -19.92
C ILE A 158 13.25 6.53 -21.16
N GLY A 159 13.12 5.21 -21.02
CA GLY A 159 12.89 4.28 -22.14
C GLY A 159 14.15 3.86 -22.89
N ASP A 160 15.35 4.13 -22.35
CA ASP A 160 16.62 3.66 -22.93
C ASP A 160 16.91 2.24 -22.44
N LEU A 161 16.28 1.25 -23.09
CA LEU A 161 16.35 -0.15 -22.68
C LEU A 161 17.75 -0.75 -22.85
N GLU A 162 18.53 -0.27 -23.82
CA GLU A 162 19.90 -0.74 -24.02
C GLU A 162 20.81 -0.26 -22.88
N ARG A 163 20.69 1.02 -22.47
CA ARG A 163 21.40 1.53 -21.28
C ARG A 163 20.93 0.82 -20.02
N ALA A 164 19.63 0.56 -19.90
CA ALA A 164 19.09 -0.18 -18.76
C ALA A 164 19.72 -1.58 -18.66
N GLN A 165 19.82 -2.32 -19.76
CA GLN A 165 20.46 -3.64 -19.77
C GLN A 165 21.93 -3.57 -19.34
N ARG A 166 22.71 -2.63 -19.90
CA ARG A 166 24.13 -2.45 -19.50
C ARG A 166 24.26 -2.11 -18.01
N ALA A 167 23.41 -1.22 -17.50
CA ALA A 167 23.41 -0.84 -16.10
C ALA A 167 23.01 -2.01 -15.18
N TYR A 168 22.05 -2.84 -15.60
CA TYR A 168 21.67 -4.06 -14.89
C TYR A 168 22.84 -5.06 -14.81
N ASP A 169 23.52 -5.32 -15.93
CA ASP A 169 24.66 -6.24 -15.95
C ASP A 169 25.82 -5.74 -15.06
N ALA A 170 26.12 -4.44 -15.15
CA ALA A 170 27.12 -3.80 -14.29
C ALA A 170 26.72 -3.82 -12.81
N TRP A 171 25.43 -3.64 -12.50
CA TRP A 171 24.91 -3.75 -11.14
C TRP A 171 25.09 -5.16 -10.59
N GLN A 172 24.78 -6.19 -11.38
CA GLN A 172 24.95 -7.59 -10.96
C GLN A 172 26.42 -7.96 -10.76
N ALA A 173 27.34 -7.39 -11.54
CA ALA A 173 28.78 -7.62 -11.42
C ALA A 173 29.45 -6.87 -10.26
N ALA A 174 28.84 -5.79 -9.73
CA ALA A 174 29.42 -4.98 -8.69
C ALA A 174 29.20 -5.58 -7.28
N ASP A 175 30.25 -5.56 -6.45
CA ASP A 175 30.20 -6.06 -5.08
C ASP A 175 29.18 -5.31 -4.21
N ARG A 176 28.54 -6.04 -3.29
CA ARG A 176 27.69 -5.41 -2.27
C ARG A 176 28.54 -4.78 -1.17
N ASP A 177 28.07 -3.66 -0.66
CA ASP A 177 28.67 -2.90 0.44
C ASP A 177 27.61 -2.30 1.38
N ASP A 178 28.03 -1.41 2.28
CA ASP A 178 27.15 -0.75 3.25
C ASP A 178 26.23 0.33 2.63
N LYS A 179 26.38 0.65 1.34
CA LYS A 179 25.48 1.54 0.56
C LYS A 179 24.54 0.78 -0.35
N SER A 180 24.70 -0.54 -0.45
CA SER A 180 23.79 -1.39 -1.20
C SER A 180 22.42 -1.44 -0.53
N ASP A 181 21.35 -1.47 -1.31
CA ASP A 181 20.00 -1.68 -0.77
C ASP A 181 19.91 -3.03 -0.04
N CYS A 182 18.94 -3.15 0.87
CA CYS A 182 18.67 -4.44 1.50
C CYS A 182 18.37 -5.52 0.44
N HIS A 183 18.67 -6.79 0.74
CA HIS A 183 18.49 -7.90 -0.20
C HIS A 183 17.07 -7.95 -0.78
N ALA A 184 16.03 -7.74 0.04
CA ALA A 184 14.65 -7.74 -0.44
C ALA A 184 14.38 -6.67 -1.50
N CYS A 185 14.90 -5.44 -1.30
CA CYS A 185 14.75 -4.34 -2.25
C CYS A 185 15.53 -4.58 -3.56
N GLU A 186 16.73 -5.17 -3.48
CA GLU A 186 17.49 -5.51 -4.69
C GLU A 186 16.79 -6.62 -5.48
N LEU A 187 16.35 -7.70 -4.83
CA LEU A 187 15.62 -8.78 -5.50
C LEU A 187 14.32 -8.27 -6.14
N ARG A 188 13.60 -7.38 -5.47
CA ARG A 188 12.43 -6.71 -6.06
C ARG A 188 12.80 -6.00 -7.35
N ASN A 189 13.85 -5.18 -7.34
CA ASN A 189 14.28 -4.40 -8.49
C ASN A 189 14.80 -5.28 -9.63
N GLN A 190 15.55 -6.35 -9.32
CA GLN A 190 16.05 -7.32 -10.29
C GLN A 190 14.91 -8.03 -11.01
N GLY A 191 13.98 -8.64 -10.25
CA GLY A 191 12.83 -9.31 -10.87
C GLY A 191 11.90 -8.34 -11.60
N SER A 192 11.79 -7.08 -11.15
CA SER A 192 10.99 -6.07 -11.87
C SER A 192 11.60 -5.69 -13.21
N TRP A 193 12.94 -5.74 -13.34
CA TRP A 193 13.61 -5.56 -14.63
C TRP A 193 13.40 -6.79 -15.53
N GLN A 194 13.62 -8.00 -15.00
CA GLN A 194 13.39 -9.26 -15.73
C GLN A 194 11.96 -9.36 -16.29
N ALA A 195 10.95 -9.09 -15.45
CA ALA A 195 9.55 -9.08 -15.89
C ALA A 195 9.26 -7.99 -16.93
N GLN A 196 9.93 -6.82 -16.86
CA GLN A 196 9.80 -5.77 -17.88
C GLN A 196 10.42 -6.21 -19.22
N CYS A 197 11.49 -7.00 -19.19
CA CYS A 197 12.10 -7.62 -20.37
C CYS A 197 11.31 -8.83 -20.90
N GLY A 198 10.19 -9.19 -20.28
CA GLY A 198 9.37 -10.35 -20.66
C GLY A 198 9.81 -11.69 -20.05
N ASP A 199 10.81 -11.69 -19.17
CA ASP A 199 11.25 -12.89 -18.43
C ASP A 199 10.46 -13.04 -17.12
N ASP A 200 9.20 -13.43 -17.26
CA ASP A 200 8.30 -13.64 -16.11
C ASP A 200 8.74 -14.80 -15.22
N GLU A 201 9.26 -15.87 -15.80
CA GLU A 201 9.74 -17.03 -15.04
C GLU A 201 10.99 -16.68 -14.22
N GLY A 202 11.98 -16.03 -14.83
CA GLY A 202 13.17 -15.56 -14.15
C GLY A 202 12.85 -14.56 -13.05
N ALA A 203 11.90 -13.64 -13.28
CA ALA A 203 11.43 -12.71 -12.26
C ALA A 203 10.88 -13.43 -11.02
N LEU A 204 10.04 -14.45 -11.21
CA LEU A 204 9.49 -15.24 -10.10
C LEU A 204 10.55 -16.05 -9.36
N VAL A 205 11.54 -16.59 -10.08
CA VAL A 205 12.69 -17.26 -9.44
C VAL A 205 13.48 -16.28 -8.58
N THR A 206 13.77 -15.09 -9.11
CA THR A 206 14.48 -14.02 -8.38
C THR A 206 13.70 -13.54 -7.16
N TRP A 207 12.38 -13.44 -7.25
CA TRP A 207 11.54 -12.98 -6.14
C TRP A 207 11.25 -14.02 -5.06
N ARG A 208 11.52 -15.31 -5.32
CA ARG A 208 11.18 -16.40 -4.40
C ARG A 208 11.66 -16.18 -2.96
N PRO A 209 12.91 -15.76 -2.67
CA PRO A 209 13.36 -15.50 -1.30
C PRO A 209 12.51 -14.45 -0.56
N VAL A 210 12.00 -13.44 -1.27
CA VAL A 210 11.13 -12.41 -0.67
C VAL A 210 9.71 -12.93 -0.48
N LEU A 211 9.18 -13.67 -1.46
CA LEU A 211 7.84 -14.26 -1.40
C LEU A 211 7.71 -15.27 -0.26
N ASP A 212 8.75 -16.09 -0.06
CA ASP A 212 8.86 -17.13 0.98
C ASP A 212 9.21 -16.54 2.36
N GLY A 213 9.56 -15.26 2.43
CA GLY A 213 9.84 -14.54 3.68
C GLY A 213 11.26 -14.71 4.23
N GLU A 214 12.20 -15.23 3.44
CA GLU A 214 13.63 -15.28 3.78
C GLU A 214 14.20 -13.86 3.93
N PHE A 215 13.77 -12.93 3.05
CA PHE A 215 14.12 -11.52 3.16
C PHE A 215 12.86 -10.64 3.26
N THR A 216 12.83 -9.79 4.28
CA THR A 216 11.75 -8.83 4.55
C THR A 216 12.30 -7.43 4.81
N CYS A 217 11.50 -6.39 4.54
CA CYS A 217 11.78 -5.03 4.99
C CYS A 217 10.46 -4.28 5.26
N ALA A 218 10.51 -2.97 5.53
CA ALA A 218 9.30 -2.17 5.79
C ALA A 218 8.28 -2.23 4.62
N HIS A 219 8.76 -2.46 3.41
CA HIS A 219 8.01 -2.42 2.15
C HIS A 219 7.96 -3.75 1.40
N GLU A 220 8.77 -4.73 1.79
CA GLU A 220 8.82 -6.05 1.19
C GLU A 220 8.32 -7.08 2.21
N PRO A 221 7.36 -7.95 1.85
CA PRO A 221 7.10 -8.43 0.49
C PRO A 221 5.95 -7.71 -0.25
N HIS A 222 5.50 -6.54 0.22
CA HIS A 222 4.27 -5.92 -0.27
C HIS A 222 4.41 -5.56 -1.76
N ALA A 223 5.54 -4.94 -2.12
CA ALA A 223 5.81 -4.52 -3.49
C ALA A 223 6.08 -5.72 -4.42
N VAL A 224 6.82 -6.74 -3.98
CA VAL A 224 7.02 -7.98 -4.75
C VAL A 224 5.71 -8.74 -4.98
N LEU A 225 4.84 -8.87 -3.97
CA LEU A 225 3.52 -9.48 -4.12
C LEU A 225 2.69 -8.74 -5.18
N ALA A 226 2.70 -7.41 -5.17
CA ALA A 226 2.03 -6.61 -6.19
C ALA A 226 2.67 -6.74 -7.59
N ALA A 227 4.00 -6.78 -7.68
CA ALA A 227 4.74 -6.90 -8.94
C ALA A 227 4.57 -8.27 -9.61
N SER A 228 4.37 -9.32 -8.82
CA SER A 228 4.21 -10.69 -9.30
C SER A 228 2.85 -11.02 -9.94
N LEU A 229 1.83 -10.17 -9.75
CA LEU A 229 0.45 -10.48 -10.17
C LEU A 229 0.33 -10.74 -11.68
N LEU A 230 0.78 -9.81 -12.52
CA LEU A 230 0.67 -9.97 -13.97
C LEU A 230 1.60 -11.06 -14.53
N PRO A 231 2.88 -11.18 -14.09
CA PRO A 231 3.71 -12.33 -14.45
C PRO A 231 3.03 -13.67 -14.17
N LEU A 232 2.42 -13.84 -13.00
CA LEU A 232 1.70 -15.07 -12.66
C LEU A 232 0.50 -15.31 -13.56
N LEU A 233 -0.28 -14.28 -13.89
CA LEU A 233 -1.42 -14.41 -14.81
C LEU A 233 -0.96 -14.80 -16.22
N ARG A 234 0.11 -14.19 -16.75
CA ARG A 234 0.65 -14.53 -18.08
C ARG A 234 1.18 -15.96 -18.16
N LEU A 235 1.70 -16.49 -17.04
CA LEU A 235 2.13 -17.88 -16.92
C LEU A 235 0.98 -18.86 -16.58
N GLY A 236 -0.27 -18.40 -16.53
CA GLY A 236 -1.43 -19.24 -16.20
C GLY A 236 -1.54 -19.66 -14.73
N ARG A 237 -0.76 -19.04 -13.83
CA ARG A 237 -0.70 -19.35 -12.39
C ARG A 237 -1.71 -18.50 -11.59
N ALA A 238 -2.97 -18.52 -12.02
CA ALA A 238 -4.02 -17.64 -11.50
C ALA A 238 -4.31 -17.79 -9.99
N GLU A 239 -4.24 -19.01 -9.46
CA GLU A 239 -4.43 -19.25 -8.01
C GLU A 239 -3.33 -18.63 -7.15
N GLU A 240 -2.09 -18.63 -7.64
CA GLU A 240 -0.97 -17.98 -6.95
C GLU A 240 -1.09 -16.46 -7.05
N ALA A 241 -1.46 -15.94 -8.22
CA ALA A 241 -1.74 -14.51 -8.40
C ALA A 241 -2.84 -14.04 -7.45
N ARG A 242 -3.91 -14.83 -7.29
CA ARG A 242 -4.98 -14.59 -6.32
C ARG A 242 -4.45 -14.56 -4.89
N ALA A 243 -3.65 -15.54 -4.48
CA ALA A 243 -3.05 -15.57 -3.14
C ALA A 243 -2.17 -14.34 -2.88
N HIS A 244 -1.38 -13.92 -3.88
CA HIS A 244 -0.54 -12.74 -3.80
C HIS A 244 -1.35 -11.44 -3.79
N HIS A 245 -2.48 -11.36 -4.51
CA HIS A 245 -3.39 -10.23 -4.45
C HIS A 245 -3.95 -10.04 -3.02
N LEU A 246 -4.50 -11.10 -2.44
CA LEU A 246 -5.14 -11.06 -1.12
C LEU A 246 -4.15 -10.71 0.01
N ARG A 247 -2.95 -11.29 -0.02
CA ARG A 247 -1.90 -10.99 0.96
C ARG A 247 -1.28 -9.61 0.72
N GLY A 248 -0.89 -9.34 -0.52
CA GLY A 248 -0.16 -8.13 -0.90
C GLY A 248 -0.97 -6.86 -0.67
N TYR A 249 -2.25 -6.86 -1.04
CA TYR A 249 -3.10 -5.68 -0.86
C TYR A 249 -3.34 -5.36 0.62
N ARG A 250 -3.60 -6.38 1.44
CA ARG A 250 -3.76 -6.22 2.89
C ARG A 250 -2.54 -5.57 3.54
N LEU A 251 -1.36 -5.95 3.10
CA LEU A 251 -0.11 -5.40 3.58
C LEU A 251 0.10 -3.95 3.08
N ALA A 252 -0.24 -3.67 1.82
CA ALA A 252 -0.02 -2.37 1.19
C ALA A 252 -1.05 -1.28 1.57
N ARG A 253 -2.31 -1.62 1.84
CA ARG A 253 -3.44 -0.68 1.92
C ARG A 253 -3.28 0.47 2.91
N SER A 254 -2.54 0.26 4.01
CA SER A 254 -2.34 1.27 5.06
C SER A 254 -1.14 2.19 4.81
N LYS A 255 -0.32 1.93 3.79
CA LYS A 255 0.93 2.67 3.53
C LYS A 255 0.72 3.73 2.46
N GLU A 256 1.06 4.98 2.75
CA GLU A 256 0.91 6.09 1.79
C GLU A 256 1.78 5.94 0.56
N SER A 257 3.06 5.64 0.78
CA SER A 257 4.09 5.38 -0.22
C SER A 257 3.80 4.21 -1.17
N MET A 258 2.76 3.40 -0.91
CA MET A 258 2.46 2.18 -1.67
C MET A 258 1.48 2.37 -2.83
N ARG A 259 1.23 3.60 -3.28
CA ARG A 259 0.28 3.89 -4.37
C ARG A 259 0.53 3.05 -5.63
N HIS A 260 1.80 2.85 -6.03
CA HIS A 260 2.16 1.97 -7.14
C HIS A 260 1.76 0.51 -6.92
N ALA A 261 1.95 -0.03 -5.72
CA ALA A 261 1.56 -1.39 -5.39
C ALA A 261 0.03 -1.54 -5.42
N VAL A 262 -0.68 -0.58 -4.82
CA VAL A 262 -2.15 -0.53 -4.87
C VAL A 262 -2.66 -0.46 -6.32
N ALA A 263 -2.03 0.34 -7.18
CA ALA A 263 -2.41 0.41 -8.59
C ALA A 263 -2.30 -0.95 -9.29
N ARG A 264 -1.25 -1.75 -9.02
CA ARG A 264 -1.13 -3.12 -9.56
C ARG A 264 -2.24 -4.06 -9.08
N HIS A 265 -2.72 -3.88 -7.84
CA HIS A 265 -3.87 -4.65 -7.35
C HIS A 265 -5.18 -4.25 -8.04
N VAL A 266 -5.38 -2.97 -8.35
CA VAL A 266 -6.53 -2.49 -9.15
C VAL A 266 -6.45 -3.04 -10.59
N GLU A 267 -5.28 -2.99 -11.20
CA GLU A 267 -5.03 -3.55 -12.53
C GLU A 267 -5.33 -5.05 -12.58
N PHE A 268 -4.84 -5.81 -11.59
CA PHE A 268 -5.19 -7.22 -11.45
C PHE A 268 -6.71 -7.43 -11.38
N CYS A 269 -7.44 -6.58 -10.66
CA CYS A 269 -8.90 -6.70 -10.58
C CYS A 269 -9.58 -6.45 -11.93
N ALA A 270 -9.18 -5.40 -12.64
CA ALA A 270 -9.71 -5.07 -13.97
C ALA A 270 -9.41 -6.16 -15.01
N LEU A 271 -8.28 -6.86 -14.88
CA LEU A 271 -7.85 -7.88 -15.83
C LEU A 271 -8.34 -9.30 -15.50
N THR A 272 -9.08 -9.50 -14.41
CA THR A 272 -9.49 -10.84 -13.95
C THR A 272 -11.00 -10.98 -13.69
N GLY A 273 -11.81 -10.05 -14.19
CA GLY A 273 -13.27 -10.04 -13.96
C GLY A 273 -13.63 -9.77 -12.49
N ASN A 274 -12.84 -8.93 -11.82
CA ASN A 274 -13.01 -8.56 -10.42
C ASN A 274 -13.26 -7.05 -10.27
N GLU A 275 -14.04 -6.47 -11.18
CA GLU A 275 -14.30 -5.03 -11.26
C GLU A 275 -14.84 -4.47 -9.93
N ALA A 276 -15.77 -5.17 -9.29
CA ALA A 276 -16.28 -4.81 -7.97
C ALA A 276 -15.18 -4.65 -6.92
N ARG A 277 -14.22 -5.60 -6.88
CA ARG A 277 -13.08 -5.52 -5.95
C ARG A 277 -12.18 -4.34 -6.29
N GLY A 278 -11.96 -4.07 -7.58
CA GLY A 278 -11.23 -2.88 -8.02
C GLY A 278 -11.88 -1.59 -7.52
N LEU A 279 -13.21 -1.50 -7.58
CA LEU A 279 -13.96 -0.33 -7.09
C LEU A 279 -13.84 -0.12 -5.59
N GLU A 280 -13.83 -1.20 -4.79
CA GLU A 280 -13.57 -1.11 -3.35
C GLU A 280 -12.21 -0.49 -3.09
N ILE A 281 -11.18 -1.00 -3.77
CA ILE A 281 -9.80 -0.51 -3.61
C ILE A 281 -9.72 0.99 -3.95
N LEU A 282 -10.37 1.44 -5.04
CA LEU A 282 -10.41 2.86 -5.40
C LEU A 282 -11.16 3.70 -4.36
N ALA A 283 -12.25 3.19 -3.79
CA ALA A 283 -13.08 3.90 -2.83
C ALA A 283 -12.43 4.00 -1.44
N GLU A 284 -11.55 3.06 -1.07
CA GLU A 284 -10.87 3.04 0.23
C GLU A 284 -9.93 4.23 0.43
N ARG A 285 -9.34 4.78 -0.63
CA ARG A 285 -8.38 5.89 -0.51
C ARG A 285 -8.54 6.99 -1.56
N PRO A 286 -9.51 7.91 -1.35
CA PRO A 286 -9.74 9.02 -2.27
C PRO A 286 -8.55 9.98 -2.42
N SER A 287 -7.67 10.07 -1.40
CA SER A 287 -6.50 10.96 -1.44
C SER A 287 -5.53 10.63 -2.57
N TYR A 288 -5.50 9.37 -3.04
CA TYR A 288 -4.64 8.96 -4.15
C TYR A 288 -4.97 9.65 -5.48
N PHE A 289 -6.17 10.21 -5.63
CA PHE A 289 -6.50 11.05 -6.78
C PHE A 289 -5.91 12.47 -6.70
N THR A 290 -5.50 12.91 -5.52
CA THR A 290 -5.13 14.31 -5.24
C THR A 290 -3.72 14.51 -4.73
N ASP A 291 -3.05 13.52 -4.10
CA ASP A 291 -1.68 13.75 -3.64
C ASP A 291 -0.71 13.80 -4.83
N THR A 292 0.07 14.87 -4.90
CA THR A 292 0.84 15.28 -6.09
C THR A 292 2.35 15.14 -5.95
N GLY A 293 2.87 14.76 -4.77
CA GLY A 293 4.32 14.72 -4.53
C GLY A 293 5.05 13.59 -5.25
N GLU A 294 4.34 12.61 -5.81
CA GLU A 294 4.93 11.57 -6.68
C GLU A 294 4.13 11.42 -7.99
N PRO A 295 4.43 12.23 -9.02
CA PRO A 295 3.73 12.22 -10.30
C PRO A 295 3.74 10.88 -11.04
N SER A 296 4.82 10.08 -10.94
CA SER A 296 4.90 8.75 -11.57
C SER A 296 3.91 7.75 -10.95
N SER A 297 3.72 7.79 -9.62
CA SER A 297 2.73 6.95 -8.94
C SER A 297 1.31 7.43 -9.12
N LEU A 298 1.10 8.75 -9.23
CA LEU A 298 -0.16 9.33 -9.68
C LEU A 298 -0.52 8.84 -11.09
N LEU A 299 0.40 8.92 -12.05
CA LEU A 299 0.19 8.40 -13.41
C LEU A 299 -0.25 6.93 -13.37
N SER A 300 0.49 6.08 -12.66
CA SER A 300 0.15 4.66 -12.52
C SER A 300 -1.24 4.44 -11.91
N TYR A 301 -1.71 5.31 -11.03
CA TYR A 301 -3.03 5.17 -10.41
C TYR A 301 -4.15 5.66 -11.33
N LEU A 302 -3.92 6.73 -12.09
CA LEU A 302 -4.84 7.24 -13.11
C LEU A 302 -5.03 6.23 -14.25
N GLU A 303 -3.95 5.58 -14.70
CA GLU A 303 -3.99 4.56 -15.75
C GLU A 303 -4.90 3.39 -15.38
N VAL A 304 -4.75 2.84 -14.17
CA VAL A 304 -5.55 1.69 -13.72
C VAL A 304 -6.98 2.09 -13.37
N THR A 305 -7.19 3.35 -12.98
CA THR A 305 -8.54 3.92 -12.82
C THR A 305 -9.24 3.97 -14.18
N ALA A 306 -8.58 4.51 -15.21
CA ALA A 306 -9.10 4.53 -16.57
C ALA A 306 -9.42 3.11 -17.05
N LEU A 307 -8.47 2.19 -16.95
CA LEU A 307 -8.65 0.77 -17.32
C LEU A 307 -9.91 0.16 -16.66
N LEU A 308 -10.06 0.29 -15.34
CA LEU A 308 -11.19 -0.27 -14.60
C LEU A 308 -12.52 0.39 -14.97
N THR A 309 -12.54 1.71 -15.14
CA THR A 309 -13.78 2.47 -15.41
C THR A 309 -14.23 2.34 -16.87
N ASP A 310 -13.31 2.21 -17.81
CA ASP A 310 -13.61 1.81 -19.19
C ASP A 310 -14.16 0.39 -19.24
N ARG A 311 -13.60 -0.52 -18.44
CA ARG A 311 -14.11 -1.89 -18.33
C ARG A 311 -15.57 -1.91 -17.85
N LEU A 312 -15.89 -1.14 -16.81
CA LEU A 312 -17.28 -0.97 -16.35
C LEU A 312 -18.18 -0.39 -17.45
N THR A 313 -17.70 0.62 -18.18
CA THR A 313 -18.45 1.22 -19.29
C THR A 313 -18.72 0.22 -20.39
N ALA A 314 -17.73 -0.60 -20.76
CA ALA A 314 -17.86 -1.67 -21.76
C ALA A 314 -18.83 -2.78 -21.33
N LEU A 315 -18.94 -3.03 -20.02
CA LEU A 315 -19.91 -3.96 -19.43
C LEU A 315 -21.32 -3.36 -19.27
N GLY A 316 -21.54 -2.10 -19.68
CA GLY A 316 -22.84 -1.43 -19.57
C GLY A 316 -23.08 -0.71 -18.24
N HIS A 317 -22.09 -0.64 -17.35
CA HIS A 317 -22.16 0.00 -16.04
C HIS A 317 -21.58 1.43 -16.04
N GLY A 318 -21.66 2.13 -17.18
CA GLY A 318 -21.08 3.47 -17.35
C GLY A 318 -21.68 4.53 -16.42
N ASP A 319 -22.93 4.36 -15.98
CA ASP A 319 -23.64 5.33 -15.13
C ASP A 319 -23.48 5.04 -13.63
N THR A 320 -22.74 3.99 -13.26
CA THR A 320 -22.47 3.63 -11.87
C THR A 320 -21.78 4.79 -11.15
N ARG A 321 -22.29 5.15 -9.97
CA ARG A 321 -21.83 6.29 -9.16
C ARG A 321 -20.56 5.91 -8.37
N LEU A 322 -19.45 6.60 -8.60
CA LEU A 322 -18.15 6.33 -8.01
C LEU A 322 -17.63 7.51 -7.17
N THR A 323 -16.72 7.18 -6.24
CA THR A 323 -15.85 8.16 -5.59
C THR A 323 -14.70 8.50 -6.55
N GLY A 324 -14.37 9.79 -6.64
CA GLY A 324 -13.25 10.27 -7.46
C GLY A 324 -12.67 11.57 -6.91
N PRO A 325 -11.84 12.28 -7.68
CA PRO A 325 -11.22 13.53 -7.24
C PRO A 325 -12.26 14.63 -6.93
N GLY A 326 -11.87 15.56 -6.06
CA GLY A 326 -12.62 16.79 -5.79
C GLY A 326 -13.85 16.63 -4.90
N GLY A 327 -14.04 15.49 -4.23
CA GLY A 327 -15.11 15.28 -3.26
C GLY A 327 -16.53 15.26 -3.84
N ARG A 328 -16.66 15.24 -5.17
CA ARG A 328 -17.94 15.09 -5.88
C ARG A 328 -18.20 13.63 -6.23
N VAL A 329 -19.44 13.31 -6.55
CA VAL A 329 -19.81 12.02 -7.14
C VAL A 329 -19.51 12.03 -8.64
N TRP A 330 -18.94 10.94 -9.12
CA TRP A 330 -18.62 10.69 -10.53
C TRP A 330 -19.50 9.56 -11.06
N THR A 331 -19.72 9.50 -12.37
CA THR A 331 -20.11 8.24 -13.03
C THR A 331 -18.85 7.49 -13.47
N ALA A 332 -18.93 6.18 -13.70
CA ALA A 332 -17.81 5.40 -14.25
C ALA A 332 -17.32 6.00 -15.58
N ARG A 333 -18.24 6.40 -16.45
CA ARG A 333 -17.92 7.05 -17.73
C ARG A 333 -17.20 8.39 -17.56
N GLU A 334 -17.68 9.24 -16.66
CA GLU A 334 -17.03 10.53 -16.38
C GLU A 334 -15.62 10.33 -15.80
N LEU A 335 -15.48 9.39 -14.86
CA LEU A 335 -14.20 9.11 -14.20
C LEU A 335 -13.20 8.52 -15.20
N ALA A 336 -13.64 7.68 -16.14
CA ALA A 336 -12.79 7.16 -17.21
C ALA A 336 -12.20 8.28 -18.07
N VAL A 337 -13.05 9.20 -18.55
CA VAL A 337 -12.62 10.35 -19.37
C VAL A 337 -11.64 11.23 -18.61
N HIS A 338 -11.93 11.53 -17.34
CA HIS A 338 -11.04 12.33 -16.51
C HIS A 338 -9.70 11.64 -16.27
N ALA A 339 -9.71 10.39 -15.81
CA ALA A 339 -8.50 9.63 -15.51
C ALA A 339 -7.59 9.49 -16.74
N ARG A 340 -8.16 9.21 -17.93
CA ARG A 340 -7.40 9.18 -19.19
C ARG A 340 -6.79 10.54 -19.54
N THR A 341 -7.55 11.61 -19.36
CA THR A 341 -7.10 12.96 -19.69
C THR A 341 -5.93 13.37 -18.79
N GLU A 342 -6.06 13.16 -17.48
CA GLU A 342 -5.00 13.46 -16.52
C GLU A 342 -3.78 12.55 -16.71
N ALA A 343 -3.97 11.25 -16.95
CA ALA A 343 -2.87 10.32 -17.23
C ALA A 343 -2.06 10.78 -18.45
N ARG A 344 -2.74 11.14 -19.55
CA ARG A 344 -2.08 11.68 -20.75
C ARG A 344 -1.35 12.99 -20.47
N ALA A 345 -1.92 13.87 -19.66
CA ALA A 345 -1.27 15.13 -19.29
C ALA A 345 0.00 14.90 -18.46
N VAL A 346 -0.01 13.96 -17.51
CA VAL A 346 1.18 13.60 -16.71
C VAL A 346 2.24 12.91 -17.59
N ALA A 347 1.83 11.93 -18.41
CA ALA A 347 2.73 11.24 -19.35
C ALA A 347 3.42 12.23 -20.30
N ALA A 348 2.66 13.18 -20.88
CA ALA A 348 3.20 14.20 -21.78
C ALA A 348 4.27 15.08 -21.12
N ARG A 349 4.18 15.34 -19.81
CA ARG A 349 5.21 16.10 -19.08
C ARG A 349 6.51 15.31 -18.95
N PHE A 350 6.44 14.00 -18.71
CA PHE A 350 7.63 13.14 -18.68
C PHE A 350 8.25 13.01 -20.07
N ASP A 351 7.43 12.81 -21.09
CA ASP A 351 7.84 12.76 -22.49
C ASP A 351 8.53 14.04 -22.94
N ALA A 352 7.97 15.20 -22.60
CA ALA A 352 8.58 16.49 -22.86
C ALA A 352 9.96 16.65 -22.18
N ARG A 353 10.10 16.16 -20.94
CA ARG A 353 11.40 16.16 -20.23
C ARG A 353 12.41 15.21 -20.90
N ASN A 354 11.94 14.06 -21.37
CA ASN A 354 12.80 13.00 -21.94
C ASN A 354 13.13 13.22 -23.41
N GLY A 355 12.34 14.04 -24.12
CA GLY A 355 12.47 14.23 -25.56
C GLY A 355 12.02 13.03 -26.39
N ASN A 356 11.09 12.22 -25.88
CA ASN A 356 10.53 11.03 -26.57
C ASN A 356 9.03 10.84 -26.23
N THR A 357 8.43 9.74 -26.68
CA THR A 357 6.99 9.39 -26.50
C THR A 357 6.78 8.20 -25.56
N TYR A 358 7.81 7.80 -24.83
CA TYR A 358 7.85 6.53 -24.10
C TYR A 358 6.73 6.41 -23.05
N PHE A 359 6.46 7.46 -22.28
CA PHE A 359 5.38 7.43 -21.29
C PHE A 359 4.01 7.44 -21.96
N SER A 360 3.79 8.24 -22.99
CA SER A 360 2.51 8.26 -23.70
C SER A 360 2.17 6.90 -24.30
N GLU A 361 3.14 6.21 -24.89
CA GLU A 361 2.97 4.88 -25.47
C GLU A 361 2.68 3.82 -24.39
N GLN A 362 3.50 3.77 -23.33
CA GLN A 362 3.31 2.83 -22.22
C GLN A 362 1.98 3.06 -21.50
N SER A 363 1.59 4.33 -21.30
CA SER A 363 0.34 4.70 -20.64
C SER A 363 -0.86 4.29 -21.48
N ALA A 364 -0.83 4.54 -22.79
CA ALA A 364 -1.87 4.09 -23.72
C ALA A 364 -1.99 2.57 -23.72
N GLU A 365 -0.87 1.84 -23.86
CA GLU A 365 -0.86 0.37 -23.82
C GLU A 365 -1.52 -0.16 -22.54
N ARG A 366 -1.17 0.41 -21.38
CA ARG A 366 -1.69 -0.04 -20.09
C ARG A 366 -3.19 0.24 -19.93
N MET A 367 -3.65 1.43 -20.30
CA MET A 367 -5.06 1.82 -20.22
C MET A 367 -5.95 1.02 -21.17
N ASP A 368 -5.40 0.50 -22.28
CA ASP A 368 -6.13 -0.21 -23.32
C ASP A 368 -6.02 -1.75 -23.20
N ARG A 369 -5.46 -2.25 -22.08
CA ARG A 369 -5.34 -3.70 -21.84
C ARG A 369 -6.71 -4.38 -21.83
N SER A 370 -6.79 -5.50 -22.53
CA SER A 370 -7.95 -6.38 -22.48
C SER A 370 -7.85 -7.32 -21.27
N PRO A 371 -8.99 -7.76 -20.68
CA PRO A 371 -8.98 -8.74 -19.61
C PRO A 371 -8.23 -10.01 -19.99
N LEU A 372 -7.48 -10.56 -19.04
CA LEU A 372 -6.75 -11.83 -19.20
C LEU A 372 -7.62 -13.03 -18.81
N LEU A 373 -8.58 -12.82 -17.91
CA LEU A 373 -9.56 -13.83 -17.49
C LEU A 373 -10.95 -13.21 -17.44
N ASP A 374 -11.96 -13.98 -17.83
CA ASP A 374 -13.36 -13.57 -17.72
C ASP A 374 -13.81 -13.46 -16.25
N ARG A 375 -13.32 -14.37 -15.39
CA ARG A 375 -13.64 -14.40 -13.96
C ARG A 375 -12.61 -15.20 -13.18
N LEU A 376 -12.07 -14.61 -12.10
CA LEU A 376 -11.25 -15.28 -11.11
C LEU A 376 -11.88 -15.16 -9.71
N PRO A 377 -12.41 -16.25 -9.12
CA PRO A 377 -13.06 -16.19 -7.81
C PRO A 377 -12.10 -15.79 -6.68
N LEU A 378 -12.30 -14.65 -6.03
CA LEU A 378 -11.47 -14.21 -4.89
C LEU A 378 -11.91 -14.83 -3.55
N GLY A 379 -13.10 -15.44 -3.47
CA GLY A 379 -13.71 -15.97 -2.25
C GLY A 379 -12.88 -17.04 -1.51
N VAL A 380 -13.10 -17.16 -0.19
CA VAL A 380 -12.32 -18.02 0.71
C VAL A 380 -12.81 -19.47 0.62
N ARG A 381 -12.38 -20.19 -0.41
CA ARG A 381 -12.06 -21.64 -0.43
C ARG A 381 -11.67 -22.01 -1.84
N SER A 382 -10.38 -22.28 -2.03
CA SER A 382 -9.94 -23.17 -3.08
C SER A 382 -10.68 -24.48 -2.88
N VAL A 383 -11.55 -24.85 -3.81
CA VAL A 383 -11.97 -26.25 -3.93
C VAL A 383 -10.70 -26.98 -4.36
N ARG A 384 -9.96 -27.50 -3.38
CA ARG A 384 -8.93 -28.49 -3.64
C ARG A 384 -9.66 -29.63 -4.37
N PRO A 385 -9.24 -30.05 -5.57
CA PRO A 385 -9.86 -31.20 -6.21
C PRO A 385 -9.73 -32.36 -5.23
N VAL A 386 -10.87 -32.88 -4.77
CA VAL A 386 -10.89 -34.13 -4.02
C VAL A 386 -10.30 -35.17 -4.97
N PRO A 387 -9.19 -35.84 -4.64
CA PRO A 387 -8.74 -36.96 -5.46
C PRO A 387 -9.90 -37.96 -5.47
N ALA A 388 -10.31 -38.41 -6.66
CA ALA A 388 -11.32 -39.44 -6.80
C ALA A 388 -11.02 -40.59 -5.82
N PRO A 389 -12.02 -41.13 -5.10
CA PRO A 389 -11.78 -42.21 -4.16
C PRO A 389 -11.12 -43.36 -4.91
N ARG A 390 -9.87 -43.64 -4.58
CA ARG A 390 -9.21 -44.84 -5.05
C ARG A 390 -9.87 -46.00 -4.31
N GLU A 391 -10.60 -46.83 -5.03
CA GLU A 391 -11.17 -48.08 -4.49
C GLU A 391 -10.04 -48.86 -3.80
N ALA A 392 -10.16 -49.00 -2.49
CA ALA A 392 -9.31 -49.86 -1.70
C ALA A 392 -9.83 -51.30 -1.81
N PRO A 393 -8.96 -52.31 -1.97
CA PRO A 393 -9.39 -53.69 -1.99
C PRO A 393 -9.83 -54.13 -0.60
N ALA A 394 -10.89 -54.92 -0.56
CA ALA A 394 -11.50 -55.47 0.64
C ALA A 394 -10.51 -56.34 1.44
N ALA A 395 -10.45 -56.10 2.75
CA ALA A 395 -9.91 -57.05 3.71
C ALA A 395 -10.59 -56.94 5.09
N ALA A 396 -11.37 -57.99 5.36
CA ALA A 396 -11.56 -58.73 6.62
C ALA A 396 -11.83 -58.02 7.96
N ALA A 397 -12.93 -58.49 8.55
CA ALA A 397 -13.43 -58.32 9.91
C ALA A 397 -12.46 -58.73 11.04
N GLY A 398 -12.62 -58.05 12.18
CA GLY A 398 -12.28 -58.49 13.54
C GLY A 398 -12.65 -57.37 14.52
N GLY A 399 -13.78 -57.45 15.24
CA GLY A 399 -13.89 -57.69 16.69
C GLY A 399 -12.74 -57.09 17.51
N VAL A 400 -12.91 -56.32 18.60
CA VAL A 400 -13.78 -56.54 19.76
C VAL A 400 -13.97 -55.23 20.56
N GLU A 401 -15.06 -55.18 21.32
CA GLU A 401 -15.52 -54.17 22.29
C GLU A 401 -14.55 -53.82 23.42
N GLY A 402 -14.75 -52.65 24.05
CA GLY A 402 -14.14 -52.31 25.34
C GLY A 402 -14.53 -50.92 25.85
N ALA A 403 -15.62 -50.83 26.61
CA ALA A 403 -16.03 -49.65 27.36
C ALA A 403 -15.01 -49.29 28.47
N GLY A 404 -14.88 -47.99 28.78
CA GLY A 404 -14.05 -47.51 29.89
C GLY A 404 -14.44 -46.10 30.31
N SER A 405 -15.33 -46.03 31.30
CA SER A 405 -15.79 -44.83 32.00
C SER A 405 -14.65 -44.17 32.79
N GLY A 406 -14.70 -42.83 32.93
CA GLY A 406 -13.73 -42.06 33.71
C GLY A 406 -14.22 -40.66 34.06
N SER A 407 -15.09 -40.57 35.06
CA SER A 407 -15.41 -39.34 35.80
C SER A 407 -14.16 -38.72 36.45
N GLY A 408 -14.11 -37.38 36.46
CA GLY A 408 -13.14 -36.60 37.22
C GLY A 408 -13.63 -35.18 37.44
N SER A 409 -14.28 -34.97 38.58
CA SER A 409 -14.90 -33.73 39.07
C SER A 409 -13.92 -32.62 39.45
N GLY A 410 -14.44 -31.38 39.52
CA GLY A 410 -13.84 -30.23 40.24
C GLY A 410 -14.28 -28.89 39.63
N SER A 411 -15.49 -28.40 39.89
CA SER A 411 -15.85 -27.49 41.00
C SER A 411 -15.13 -26.14 40.98
N GLY A 412 -15.88 -25.05 40.81
CA GLY A 412 -15.36 -23.69 41.00
C GLY A 412 -16.29 -22.57 40.55
N SER A 413 -17.38 -22.39 41.29
CA SER A 413 -18.38 -21.33 41.27
C SER A 413 -17.90 -19.90 40.94
N GLY A 414 -18.75 -19.15 40.24
CA GLY A 414 -18.64 -17.69 40.08
C GLY A 414 -19.88 -17.07 39.45
N SER A 415 -21.06 -17.27 40.06
CA SER A 415 -22.28 -16.54 39.69
C SER A 415 -22.15 -15.07 40.11
N GLY A 416 -22.11 -14.18 39.11
CA GLY A 416 -22.31 -12.75 39.28
C GLY A 416 -23.47 -12.30 38.40
N SER A 417 -24.68 -12.27 38.97
CA SER A 417 -25.84 -11.61 38.38
C SER A 417 -25.63 -10.10 38.40
N GLY A 418 -25.48 -9.51 37.21
CA GLY A 418 -25.56 -8.07 36.98
C GLY A 418 -26.63 -7.79 35.94
N SER A 419 -27.83 -7.47 36.39
CA SER A 419 -28.93 -7.03 35.54
C SER A 419 -28.68 -5.61 35.02
N GLY A 420 -28.77 -5.45 33.70
CA GLY A 420 -29.45 -4.30 33.09
C GLY A 420 -28.65 -3.03 32.81
N SER A 421 -27.69 -3.09 31.87
CA SER A 421 -27.38 -1.98 30.94
C SER A 421 -26.54 -2.40 29.72
N GLY A 422 -26.63 -3.66 29.26
CA GLY A 422 -25.53 -4.29 28.49
C GLY A 422 -25.75 -4.61 27.00
N SER A 423 -26.89 -4.30 26.37
CA SER A 423 -27.09 -4.69 24.96
C SER A 423 -26.40 -3.75 23.95
N GLY A 424 -26.24 -2.47 24.30
CA GLY A 424 -25.57 -1.49 23.44
C GLY A 424 -24.04 -1.65 23.41
N ASP A 425 -23.43 -1.89 24.57
CA ASP A 425 -21.98 -2.06 24.69
C ASP A 425 -21.49 -3.37 24.07
N ASP A 426 -22.29 -4.44 24.14
CA ASP A 426 -21.99 -5.73 23.50
C ASP A 426 -22.08 -5.64 21.97
N LEU A 427 -23.11 -4.98 21.43
CA LEU A 427 -23.24 -4.76 19.99
C LEU A 427 -22.13 -3.85 19.42
N ALA A 428 -21.77 -2.78 20.14
CA ALA A 428 -20.66 -1.92 19.76
C ALA A 428 -19.32 -2.67 19.73
N GLY A 429 -19.08 -3.56 20.70
CA GLY A 429 -17.91 -4.44 20.73
C GLY A 429 -17.88 -5.43 19.56
N LEU A 430 -19.00 -6.07 19.24
CA LEU A 430 -19.13 -6.97 18.09
C LEU A 430 -18.92 -6.25 16.76
N LEU A 431 -19.44 -5.02 16.61
CA LEU A 431 -19.23 -4.18 15.43
C LEU A 431 -17.75 -3.80 15.27
N ALA A 432 -17.09 -3.39 16.36
CA ALA A 432 -15.67 -3.04 16.33
C ALA A 432 -14.81 -4.25 15.93
N GLU A 433 -15.09 -5.44 16.47
CA GLU A 433 -14.37 -6.66 16.13
C GLU A 433 -14.66 -7.11 14.69
N ALA A 434 -15.92 -7.06 14.23
CA ALA A 434 -16.27 -7.41 12.86
C ALA A 434 -15.61 -6.47 11.84
N ARG A 435 -15.56 -5.17 12.13
CA ARG A 435 -14.84 -4.18 11.31
C ARG A 435 -13.35 -4.44 11.32
N ARG A 436 -12.72 -4.64 12.48
CA ARG A 436 -11.30 -4.97 12.59
C ARG A 436 -10.94 -6.22 11.78
N LEU A 437 -11.72 -7.31 11.91
CA LEU A 437 -11.53 -8.52 11.14
C LEU A 437 -11.73 -8.31 9.64
N SER A 438 -12.63 -7.42 9.23
CA SER A 438 -12.86 -7.08 7.82
C SER A 438 -11.74 -6.21 7.26
N GLU A 439 -11.24 -5.26 8.05
CA GLU A 439 -10.05 -4.46 7.76
C GLU A 439 -8.81 -5.35 7.59
N ASP A 440 -8.68 -6.36 8.45
CA ASP A 440 -7.64 -7.38 8.38
C ASP A 440 -7.88 -8.42 7.27
N GLN A 441 -9.01 -8.36 6.54
CA GLN A 441 -9.46 -9.39 5.60
C GLN A 441 -9.33 -10.82 6.18
N HIS A 442 -9.67 -10.95 7.46
CA HIS A 442 -9.56 -12.19 8.20
C HIS A 442 -10.60 -13.20 7.69
N PRO A 443 -10.26 -14.50 7.56
CA PRO A 443 -11.21 -15.53 7.14
C PRO A 443 -12.51 -15.60 7.97
N HIS A 444 -12.48 -15.10 9.21
CA HIS A 444 -13.62 -15.08 10.14
C HIS A 444 -14.44 -13.79 10.09
N ALA A 445 -14.17 -12.86 9.18
CA ALA A 445 -14.94 -11.62 9.05
C ALA A 445 -16.44 -11.91 8.84
N THR A 446 -16.78 -12.85 7.96
CA THR A 446 -18.17 -13.26 7.72
C THR A 446 -18.84 -13.83 8.98
N ASP A 447 -18.12 -14.62 9.78
CA ASP A 447 -18.64 -15.20 11.02
C ASP A 447 -18.90 -14.11 12.08
N ALA A 448 -18.02 -13.12 12.16
CA ALA A 448 -18.15 -11.97 13.06
C ALA A 448 -19.35 -11.10 12.68
N TRP A 449 -19.54 -10.79 11.40
CA TRP A 449 -20.73 -10.06 10.93
C TRP A 449 -22.03 -10.85 11.14
N ALA A 450 -21.99 -12.18 11.03
CA ALA A 450 -23.13 -13.02 11.39
C ALA A 450 -23.45 -12.94 12.90
N ALA A 451 -22.45 -12.74 13.76
CA ALA A 451 -22.65 -12.51 15.20
C ALA A 451 -23.30 -11.14 15.47
N VAL A 452 -22.85 -10.09 14.78
CA VAL A 452 -23.49 -8.76 14.82
C VAL A 452 -24.97 -8.86 14.41
N ALA A 453 -25.27 -9.53 13.30
CA ALA A 453 -26.64 -9.71 12.81
C ALA A 453 -27.53 -10.43 13.83
N ARG A 454 -27.01 -11.47 14.52
CA ARG A 454 -27.74 -12.17 15.58
C ARG A 454 -28.00 -11.27 16.80
N ALA A 455 -27.02 -10.46 17.20
CA ALA A 455 -27.14 -9.54 18.33
C ALA A 455 -28.13 -8.39 18.06
N ALA A 456 -28.15 -7.86 16.84
CA ALA A 456 -29.06 -6.78 16.44
C ALA A 456 -30.53 -7.24 16.21
N GLY A 457 -30.73 -8.54 16.02
CA GLY A 457 -32.06 -9.14 15.78
C GLY A 457 -32.65 -8.82 14.39
N PRO A 458 -33.84 -9.38 14.07
CA PRO A 458 -34.40 -9.34 12.71
C PRO A 458 -34.79 -7.94 12.20
N GLN A 459 -35.01 -7.00 13.11
CA GLN A 459 -35.39 -5.62 12.77
C GLN A 459 -34.18 -4.66 12.69
N GLY A 460 -32.99 -5.10 13.11
CA GLY A 460 -31.79 -4.26 13.14
C GLY A 460 -31.97 -2.99 13.99
N THR A 461 -32.81 -3.05 15.03
CA THR A 461 -33.19 -1.89 15.83
C THR A 461 -31.98 -1.34 16.56
N GLY A 462 -31.59 -0.09 16.25
CA GLY A 462 -30.39 0.55 16.79
C GLY A 462 -29.17 0.55 15.87
N LEU A 463 -29.27 -0.08 14.69
CA LEU A 463 -28.24 0.01 13.64
C LEU A 463 -28.48 1.20 12.70
N THR A 464 -27.39 1.83 12.30
CA THR A 464 -27.35 2.81 11.19
C THR A 464 -27.54 2.12 9.84
N ASP A 465 -27.86 2.89 8.80
CA ASP A 465 -27.91 2.38 7.42
C ASP A 465 -26.58 1.76 6.99
N LEU A 466 -25.46 2.36 7.41
CA LEU A 466 -24.12 1.84 7.14
C LEU A 466 -23.93 0.44 7.74
N GLU A 467 -24.30 0.24 9.00
CA GLU A 467 -24.13 -1.04 9.69
C GLU A 467 -25.03 -2.13 9.10
N ARG A 468 -26.26 -1.78 8.71
CA ARG A 468 -27.15 -2.71 8.00
C ARG A 468 -26.59 -3.10 6.64
N ALA A 469 -26.03 -2.14 5.90
CA ALA A 469 -25.38 -2.41 4.62
C ALA A 469 -24.20 -3.39 4.78
N GLU A 470 -23.36 -3.19 5.80
CA GLU A 470 -22.22 -4.07 6.10
C GLU A 470 -22.68 -5.50 6.45
N ILE A 471 -23.74 -5.65 7.22
CA ILE A 471 -24.32 -6.97 7.53
C ILE A 471 -24.82 -7.66 6.26
N ASP A 472 -25.62 -6.99 5.44
CA ASP A 472 -26.19 -7.56 4.22
C ASP A 472 -25.10 -7.93 3.21
N GLU A 473 -24.08 -7.08 3.06
CA GLU A 473 -22.92 -7.33 2.20
C GLU A 473 -22.17 -8.60 2.64
N HIS A 474 -21.86 -8.74 3.93
CA HIS A 474 -21.13 -9.91 4.43
C HIS A 474 -21.98 -11.19 4.45
N ARG A 475 -23.30 -11.07 4.62
CA ARG A 475 -24.23 -12.20 4.43
C ARG A 475 -24.28 -12.64 2.97
N ALA A 476 -24.29 -11.70 2.02
CA ALA A 476 -24.25 -12.02 0.60
C ALA A 476 -22.96 -12.75 0.20
N MET A 477 -21.83 -12.40 0.82
CA MET A 477 -20.53 -13.05 0.61
C MET A 477 -20.38 -14.43 1.28
N ALA A 478 -21.32 -14.83 2.15
CA ALA A 478 -21.21 -16.09 2.87
C ALA A 478 -21.34 -17.30 1.91
N PRO A 479 -20.49 -18.34 2.03
CA PRO A 479 -20.53 -19.50 1.13
C PRO A 479 -21.87 -20.26 1.14
N ALA A 480 -22.67 -20.10 2.20
CA ALA A 480 -23.96 -20.76 2.34
C ALA A 480 -25.12 -20.00 1.66
N THR A 481 -24.90 -18.75 1.22
CA THR A 481 -25.94 -17.91 0.62
C THR A 481 -26.14 -18.29 -0.84
N ALA A 482 -27.39 -18.59 -1.22
CA ALA A 482 -27.71 -18.94 -2.59
C ALA A 482 -27.52 -17.74 -3.54
N PRO A 483 -27.11 -17.92 -4.81
CA PRO A 483 -26.84 -16.80 -5.73
C PRO A 483 -28.00 -15.80 -5.84
N ALA A 484 -29.24 -16.26 -5.96
CA ALA A 484 -30.41 -15.38 -6.04
C ALA A 484 -30.63 -14.56 -4.75
N GLU A 485 -30.34 -15.14 -3.59
CA GLU A 485 -30.40 -14.43 -2.30
C GLU A 485 -29.24 -13.42 -2.19
N ALA A 486 -28.04 -13.80 -2.61
CA ALA A 486 -26.87 -12.92 -2.62
C ALA A 486 -27.09 -11.67 -3.50
N ILE A 487 -27.71 -11.81 -4.68
CA ILE A 487 -28.08 -10.69 -5.56
C ILE A 487 -29.04 -9.72 -4.84
N GLY A 488 -30.05 -10.27 -4.15
CA GLY A 488 -31.00 -9.46 -3.38
C GLY A 488 -30.33 -8.71 -2.23
N LEU A 489 -29.44 -9.37 -1.50
CA LEU A 489 -28.68 -8.79 -0.39
C LEU A 489 -27.69 -7.71 -0.87
N PHE A 490 -26.96 -7.94 -1.96
CA PHE A 490 -26.07 -6.93 -2.55
C PHE A 490 -26.85 -5.71 -3.06
N THR A 491 -28.01 -5.92 -3.70
CA THR A 491 -28.90 -4.82 -4.12
C THR A 491 -29.42 -4.02 -2.91
N ALA A 492 -29.81 -4.70 -1.82
CA ALA A 492 -30.26 -4.03 -0.59
C ALA A 492 -29.12 -3.26 0.09
N ALA A 493 -27.95 -3.88 0.23
CA ALA A 493 -26.76 -3.24 0.79
C ALA A 493 -26.35 -2.00 -0.02
N ALA A 494 -26.46 -2.05 -1.36
CA ALA A 494 -26.18 -0.91 -2.21
C ALA A 494 -27.08 0.29 -1.90
N GLY A 495 -28.39 0.10 -1.78
CA GLY A 495 -29.33 1.16 -1.40
C GLY A 495 -29.00 1.77 -0.03
N LEU A 496 -28.65 0.92 0.94
CA LEU A 496 -28.25 1.37 2.28
C LEU A 496 -26.91 2.13 2.27
N TYR A 497 -25.93 1.71 1.46
CA TYR A 497 -24.68 2.46 1.27
C TYR A 497 -24.92 3.82 0.62
N GLU A 498 -25.85 3.94 -0.33
CA GLU A 498 -26.23 5.24 -0.90
C GLU A 498 -26.86 6.16 0.16
N SER A 499 -27.80 5.66 0.95
CA SER A 499 -28.41 6.41 2.06
C SER A 499 -27.37 6.85 3.10
N ALA A 500 -26.34 6.03 3.33
CA ALA A 500 -25.21 6.35 4.21
C ALA A 500 -24.15 7.27 3.57
N GLY A 501 -24.34 7.76 2.34
CA GLY A 501 -23.38 8.61 1.66
C GLY A 501 -22.08 7.92 1.27
N LYS A 502 -22.13 6.59 1.01
CA LYS A 502 -21.00 5.74 0.60
C LYS A 502 -21.15 5.23 -0.85
N PRO A 503 -21.17 6.12 -1.86
CA PRO A 503 -21.44 5.73 -3.25
C PRO A 503 -20.44 4.70 -3.80
N GLY A 504 -19.15 4.79 -3.43
CA GLY A 504 -18.15 3.79 -3.83
C GLY A 504 -18.44 2.36 -3.33
N ARG A 505 -18.96 2.22 -2.09
CA ARG A 505 -19.37 0.91 -1.56
C ARG A 505 -20.68 0.44 -2.19
N ALA A 506 -21.61 1.34 -2.45
CA ALA A 506 -22.82 1.03 -3.20
C ALA A 506 -22.51 0.48 -4.59
N ALA A 507 -21.58 1.12 -5.31
CA ALA A 507 -21.11 0.67 -6.62
C ALA A 507 -20.43 -0.70 -6.59
N SER A 508 -19.58 -0.97 -5.58
CA SER A 508 -19.02 -2.32 -5.39
C SER A 508 -20.12 -3.37 -5.21
N ALA A 509 -21.08 -3.11 -4.32
CA ALA A 509 -22.18 -4.03 -4.04
C ALA A 509 -23.03 -4.28 -5.30
N LEU A 510 -23.40 -3.23 -6.04
CA LEU A 510 -24.13 -3.37 -7.31
C LEU A 510 -23.35 -4.14 -8.37
N SER A 511 -22.03 -4.01 -8.43
CA SER A 511 -21.20 -4.76 -9.36
C SER A 511 -21.06 -6.24 -9.00
N ARG A 512 -21.44 -6.64 -7.78
CA ARG A 512 -21.46 -8.05 -7.32
C ARG A 512 -22.82 -8.72 -7.50
N ALA A 513 -23.90 -7.93 -7.50
CA ALA A 513 -25.26 -8.36 -7.82
C ALA A 513 -25.36 -8.68 -9.32
#